data_AF-A0A7W7H830-F1
#
_entry.id   AF-A0A7W7H830-F1
#
_cell.length_a   1.000
_cell.length_b   1.000
_cell.length_c   1.000
_cell.angle_alpha   90.00
_cell.angle_beta   90.00
_cell.angle_gamma   90.00
#
_symmetry.space_group_name_H-M   'P 1'
#
loop_
_entity.id
_entity.type
_entity.pdbx_description
1 polymer ?
#
loop_
_entity_poly.entity_id
_entity_poly.type
_entity_poly.pdbx_seq_one_letter_code
_entity_poly.pdbx_strand_id
1 'polypeptide(L)'
;MAATERRGIGLVFAVLGLVLLAPQAALAGEPGVPDPPNQLITDTGEGTVSAADKDFVIKVRLAGLWEIPAGQMAQEKSKDPRIQQIGKDIAAQHVVLDKMDRAVAKKLGIKLPNVPNADQQGWLGEMRGAEGTDFDQIYIDRLRAAHGKIFPAIATIRASTRNDSVRKLAQRANQFVMTHMTLLESSTIVDFAALPTAPPPAAATTAAAAPALAAADTNRAISPAPSSGGLSSPVVIVVVLASFGAAVLITRKMWPGGQRRRRRYY
;
A
#
# COMPACT_ATOMS: atom_id res chain seq x y z
N MET A 1 -13.14 -79.41 -19.65
CA MET A 1 -11.98 -78.51 -19.53
C MET A 1 -12.47 -77.24 -18.85
N ALA A 2 -11.83 -76.88 -17.73
CA ALA A 2 -12.33 -75.91 -16.77
C ALA A 2 -12.26 -74.45 -17.27
N ALA A 3 -13.30 -73.68 -16.97
CA ALA A 3 -13.34 -72.22 -17.08
C ALA A 3 -12.60 -71.58 -15.89
N THR A 4 -11.75 -70.59 -16.13
CA THR A 4 -11.41 -69.47 -15.22
C THR A 4 -10.46 -68.51 -15.92
N GLU A 5 -10.88 -67.31 -16.29
CA GLU A 5 -10.02 -66.10 -16.34
C GLU A 5 -10.89 -64.88 -15.99
N ARG A 6 -10.96 -64.52 -14.70
CA ARG A 6 -10.21 -63.45 -14.02
C ARG A 6 -10.37 -62.05 -14.65
N ARG A 7 -11.23 -61.28 -13.97
CA ARG A 7 -11.29 -59.82 -13.97
C ARG A 7 -9.90 -59.23 -13.67
N GLY A 8 -9.42 -58.34 -14.53
CA GLY A 8 -8.29 -57.44 -14.29
C GLY A 8 -8.74 -55.99 -14.46
N ILE A 9 -9.22 -55.39 -13.37
CA ILE A 9 -9.34 -53.94 -13.23
C ILE A 9 -7.95 -53.43 -12.84
N GLY A 10 -7.39 -52.46 -13.58
CA GLY A 10 -6.05 -51.95 -13.29
C GLY A 10 -5.66 -50.67 -14.04
N LEU A 11 -6.10 -49.53 -13.49
CA LEU A 11 -5.39 -48.24 -13.42
C LEU A 11 -4.82 -47.63 -14.72
N VAL A 12 -5.61 -46.74 -15.33
CA VAL A 12 -5.09 -45.61 -16.12
C VAL A 12 -4.62 -44.54 -15.12
N PHE A 13 -3.31 -44.31 -15.05
CA PHE A 13 -2.74 -43.16 -14.34
C PHE A 13 -3.06 -41.87 -15.13
N ALA A 14 -4.17 -41.23 -14.80
CA ALA A 14 -4.37 -39.83 -15.16
C ALA A 14 -3.51 -38.98 -14.23
N VAL A 15 -2.35 -38.53 -14.71
CA VAL A 15 -1.55 -37.48 -14.06
C VAL A 15 -2.33 -36.19 -14.21
N LEU A 16 -3.19 -35.89 -13.23
CA LEU A 16 -3.85 -34.61 -13.09
C LEU A 16 -2.79 -33.62 -12.57
N GLY A 17 -2.12 -32.94 -13.50
CA GLY A 17 -1.27 -31.79 -13.16
C GLY A 17 -2.11 -30.75 -12.44
N LEU A 18 -1.89 -30.59 -11.14
CA LEU A 18 -2.46 -29.52 -10.35
C LEU A 18 -1.87 -28.20 -10.85
N VAL A 19 -2.51 -27.56 -11.83
CA VAL A 19 -2.22 -26.19 -12.20
C VAL A 19 -2.66 -25.34 -11.02
N LEU A 20 -1.70 -24.93 -10.20
CA LEU A 20 -1.87 -23.81 -9.28
C LEU A 20 -2.18 -22.59 -10.15
N LEU A 21 -3.47 -22.26 -10.31
CA LEU A 21 -3.88 -20.96 -10.80
C LEU A 21 -3.39 -19.92 -9.79
N ALA A 22 -2.17 -19.43 -9.99
CA ALA A 22 -1.83 -18.08 -9.57
C ALA A 22 -2.90 -17.16 -10.16
N PRO A 23 -3.39 -16.15 -9.43
CA PRO A 23 -4.32 -15.18 -10.01
C PRO A 23 -3.58 -14.38 -11.08
N GLN A 24 -3.60 -14.88 -12.31
CA GLN A 24 -3.27 -14.15 -13.52
C GLN A 24 -4.52 -13.41 -13.96
N ALA A 25 -4.76 -12.24 -13.37
CA ALA A 25 -5.51 -11.16 -13.99
C ALA A 25 -5.32 -9.89 -13.16
N ALA A 26 -4.42 -9.02 -13.61
CA ALA A 26 -4.59 -7.58 -13.71
C ALA A 26 -3.22 -6.90 -13.88
N LEU A 27 -2.56 -7.12 -15.03
CA LEU A 27 -1.68 -6.16 -15.71
C LEU A 27 -1.55 -6.65 -17.16
N ALA A 28 -2.64 -6.65 -17.92
CA ALA A 28 -2.44 -6.44 -19.35
C ALA A 28 -1.87 -5.03 -19.44
N GLY A 29 -0.54 -4.91 -19.59
CA GLY A 29 0.10 -3.61 -19.71
C GLY A 29 -0.58 -2.84 -20.83
N GLU A 30 -0.99 -1.61 -20.56
CA GLU A 30 -1.49 -0.70 -21.59
C GLU A 30 -0.50 -0.71 -22.77
N PRO A 31 -0.96 -0.92 -24.01
CA PRO A 31 -0.06 -0.99 -25.16
C PRO A 31 0.88 0.22 -25.20
N GLY A 32 2.18 -0.04 -25.19
CA GLY A 32 3.21 1.01 -25.25
C GLY A 32 3.70 1.54 -23.91
N VAL A 33 3.20 1.08 -22.76
CA VAL A 33 3.80 1.35 -21.45
C VAL A 33 4.85 0.28 -21.13
N PRO A 34 6.15 0.63 -21.04
CA PRO A 34 7.18 -0.35 -20.69
C PRO A 34 6.94 -0.89 -19.27
N ASP A 35 6.94 -2.21 -19.10
CA ASP A 35 7.06 -2.85 -17.79
C ASP A 35 8.54 -3.03 -17.46
N PRO A 36 9.15 -2.20 -16.60
CA PRO A 36 10.54 -2.36 -16.25
C PRO A 36 10.74 -3.68 -15.48
N PRO A 37 11.88 -4.37 -15.65
CA PRO A 37 12.14 -5.60 -14.93
C PRO A 37 12.07 -5.37 -13.41
N ASN A 38 11.03 -5.89 -12.77
CA ASN A 38 10.75 -5.75 -11.34
C ASN A 38 11.75 -6.53 -10.44
N GLN A 39 12.77 -7.15 -11.05
CA GLN A 39 13.78 -7.99 -10.38
C GLN A 39 15.03 -7.22 -9.95
N LEU A 40 15.13 -5.91 -10.25
CA LEU A 40 16.29 -5.09 -9.89
C LEU A 40 16.35 -4.72 -8.40
N ILE A 41 15.30 -5.02 -7.62
CA ILE A 41 15.25 -4.73 -6.19
C ILE A 41 15.67 -5.98 -5.40
N THR A 42 16.85 -5.90 -4.76
CA THR A 42 17.36 -6.92 -3.85
C THR A 42 16.59 -6.95 -2.52
N ASP A 43 16.82 -7.97 -1.70
CA ASP A 43 16.20 -8.15 -0.40
C ASP A 43 17.20 -8.78 0.58
N THR A 44 18.41 -8.24 0.64
CA THR A 44 19.48 -8.71 1.53
C THR A 44 19.49 -7.97 2.86
N GLY A 45 18.74 -6.87 2.98
CA GLY A 45 18.72 -6.00 4.17
C GLY A 45 19.85 -4.96 4.15
N GLU A 46 20.52 -4.79 3.01
CA GLU A 46 21.62 -3.84 2.82
C GLU A 46 21.14 -2.39 2.77
N GLY A 47 22.00 -1.48 3.25
CA GLY A 47 21.75 -0.05 3.29
C GLY A 47 21.22 0.45 4.64
N THR A 48 21.40 1.74 4.89
CA THR A 48 21.02 2.37 6.16
C THR A 48 19.51 2.40 6.34
N VAL A 49 19.06 2.12 7.57
CA VAL A 49 17.65 2.19 7.97
C VAL A 49 17.42 3.48 8.75
N SER A 50 16.62 4.38 8.18
CA SER A 50 16.22 5.64 8.80
C SER A 50 15.08 5.47 9.82
N ALA A 51 14.76 6.53 10.57
CA ALA A 51 13.58 6.54 11.43
C ALA A 51 12.27 6.42 10.62
N ALA A 52 12.22 7.04 9.43
CA ALA A 52 11.06 6.96 8.54
C ALA A 52 10.85 5.53 8.01
N ASP A 53 11.94 4.80 7.73
CA ASP A 53 11.87 3.39 7.33
C ASP A 53 11.26 2.52 8.44
N LYS A 54 11.68 2.73 9.70
CA LYS A 54 11.14 2.00 10.86
C LYS A 54 9.66 2.29 11.07
N ASP A 55 9.28 3.56 11.02
CA ASP A 55 7.89 4.01 11.14
C ASP A 55 7.02 3.42 10.02
N PHE A 56 7.54 3.37 8.79
CA PHE A 56 6.85 2.75 7.66
C PHE A 56 6.56 1.26 7.88
N VAL A 57 7.57 0.48 8.27
CA VAL A 57 7.43 -0.95 8.61
C VAL A 57 6.37 -1.14 9.72
N ILE A 58 6.42 -0.32 10.77
CA ILE A 58 5.40 -0.37 11.84
C ILE A 58 3.99 -0.03 11.31
N LYS A 59 3.86 0.93 10.40
CA LYS A 59 2.56 1.30 9.80
C LYS A 59 2.01 0.21 8.90
N VAL A 60 2.85 -0.51 8.15
CA VAL A 60 2.43 -1.65 7.34
C VAL A 60 1.89 -2.76 8.25
N ARG A 61 2.59 -3.07 9.36
CA ARG A 61 2.06 -4.00 10.37
C ARG A 61 0.71 -3.56 10.93
N LEU A 62 0.61 -2.28 11.32
CA LEU A 62 -0.63 -1.73 11.88
C LEU A 62 -1.78 -1.85 10.90
N ALA A 63 -1.56 -1.66 9.58
CA ALA A 63 -2.59 -1.85 8.57
C ALA A 63 -3.12 -3.29 8.55
N GLY A 64 -2.22 -4.29 8.52
CA GLY A 64 -2.61 -5.71 8.57
C GLY A 64 -3.42 -6.09 9.81
N LEU A 65 -3.08 -5.51 10.97
CA LEU A 65 -3.75 -5.83 12.25
C LEU A 65 -5.24 -5.47 12.29
N TRP A 66 -5.71 -4.54 11.46
CA TRP A 66 -7.12 -4.15 11.43
C TRP A 66 -7.82 -4.44 10.09
N GLU A 67 -7.12 -4.38 8.96
CA GLU A 67 -7.75 -4.61 7.64
C GLU A 67 -8.04 -6.09 7.39
N ILE A 68 -7.27 -7.02 7.97
CA ILE A 68 -7.57 -8.45 7.92
C ILE A 68 -8.92 -8.76 8.60
N PRO A 69 -9.12 -8.43 9.90
CA PRO A 69 -10.42 -8.66 10.53
C PRO A 69 -11.55 -7.81 9.95
N ALA A 70 -11.28 -6.58 9.46
CA ALA A 70 -12.30 -5.79 8.76
C ALA A 70 -12.81 -6.49 7.49
N GLY A 71 -11.89 -7.02 6.66
CA GLY A 71 -12.27 -7.77 5.46
C GLY A 71 -12.98 -9.09 5.76
N GLN A 72 -12.70 -9.73 6.90
CA GLN A 72 -13.47 -10.88 7.39
C GLN A 72 -14.89 -10.48 7.77
N MET A 73 -15.07 -9.38 8.52
CA MET A 73 -16.39 -8.85 8.83
C MET A 73 -17.18 -8.51 7.57
N ALA A 74 -16.54 -7.99 6.51
CA ALA A 74 -17.22 -7.69 5.26
C ALA A 74 -17.75 -8.93 4.54
N GLN A 75 -17.04 -10.06 4.62
CA GLN A 75 -17.52 -11.34 4.11
C GLN A 75 -18.73 -11.87 4.90
N GLU A 76 -18.77 -11.62 6.21
CA GLU A 76 -19.80 -12.15 7.10
C GLU A 76 -21.05 -11.27 7.18
N LYS A 77 -20.90 -9.95 7.19
CA LYS A 77 -21.97 -8.99 7.51
C LYS A 77 -22.60 -8.33 6.30
N SER A 78 -21.86 -8.20 5.20
CA SER A 78 -22.41 -7.59 3.98
C SER A 78 -23.40 -8.54 3.30
N LYS A 79 -24.46 -7.97 2.72
CA LYS A 79 -25.38 -8.70 1.81
C LYS A 79 -25.06 -8.43 0.34
N ASP A 80 -24.13 -7.53 0.06
CA ASP A 80 -23.68 -7.23 -1.29
C ASP A 80 -22.53 -8.19 -1.68
N PRO A 81 -22.71 -9.07 -2.68
CA PRO A 81 -21.66 -9.98 -3.12
C PRO A 81 -20.37 -9.25 -3.56
N ARG A 82 -20.48 -8.02 -4.07
CA ARG A 82 -19.30 -7.22 -4.46
C ARG A 82 -18.49 -6.84 -3.22
N ILE A 83 -19.15 -6.39 -2.15
CA ILE A 83 -18.48 -5.98 -0.92
C ILE A 83 -17.90 -7.19 -0.17
N GLN A 84 -18.59 -8.32 -0.16
CA GLN A 84 -18.04 -9.58 0.36
C GLN A 84 -16.74 -9.95 -0.37
N GLN A 85 -16.73 -9.86 -1.71
CA GLN A 85 -15.55 -10.15 -2.51
C GLN A 85 -14.42 -9.13 -2.29
N ILE A 86 -14.74 -7.83 -2.17
CA ILE A 86 -13.77 -6.79 -1.79
C ILE A 86 -13.14 -7.12 -0.44
N GLY A 87 -13.95 -7.49 0.56
CA GLY A 87 -13.50 -7.92 1.89
C GLY A 87 -12.53 -9.08 1.86
N LYS A 88 -12.88 -10.12 1.09
CA LYS A 88 -12.03 -11.29 0.87
C LYS A 88 -10.68 -10.93 0.24
N ASP A 89 -10.70 -10.14 -0.83
CA ASP A 89 -9.50 -9.79 -1.58
C ASP A 89 -8.54 -8.92 -0.76
N ILE A 90 -9.07 -7.90 -0.07
CA ILE A 90 -8.27 -7.02 0.80
C ILE A 90 -7.65 -7.82 1.95
N ALA A 91 -8.44 -8.66 2.64
CA ALA A 91 -7.92 -9.48 3.74
C ALA A 91 -6.80 -10.42 3.26
N ALA A 92 -6.99 -11.10 2.12
CA ALA A 92 -6.01 -12.00 1.55
C ALA A 92 -4.69 -11.27 1.18
N GLN A 93 -4.78 -10.08 0.57
CA GLN A 93 -3.60 -9.28 0.25
C GLN A 93 -2.90 -8.77 1.50
N HIS A 94 -3.63 -8.34 2.54
CA HIS A 94 -3.03 -7.94 3.80
C HIS A 94 -2.33 -9.08 4.54
N VAL A 95 -2.81 -10.33 4.45
CA VAL A 95 -2.09 -11.50 4.98
C VAL A 95 -0.73 -11.67 4.30
N VAL A 96 -0.68 -11.50 2.97
CA VAL A 96 0.59 -11.57 2.21
C VAL A 96 1.51 -10.43 2.61
N LEU A 97 1.00 -9.21 2.69
CA LEU A 97 1.80 -8.02 3.04
C LEU A 97 2.34 -8.11 4.46
N ASP A 98 1.52 -8.55 5.42
CA ASP A 98 1.92 -8.72 6.83
C ASP A 98 3.03 -9.76 6.97
N LYS A 99 2.96 -10.87 6.23
CA LYS A 99 4.05 -11.86 6.20
C LYS A 99 5.36 -11.25 5.70
N MET A 100 5.31 -10.42 4.65
CA MET A 100 6.48 -9.72 4.13
C MET A 100 7.03 -8.70 5.13
N ASP A 101 6.16 -7.90 5.73
CA ASP A 101 6.52 -6.89 6.73
C ASP A 101 7.21 -7.52 7.95
N ARG A 102 6.65 -8.60 8.50
CA ARG A 102 7.25 -9.35 9.62
C ARG A 102 8.62 -9.92 9.26
N ALA A 103 8.83 -10.35 8.01
CA ALA A 103 10.12 -10.83 7.54
C ALA A 103 11.16 -9.68 7.47
N VAL A 104 10.77 -8.52 6.93
CA VAL A 104 11.61 -7.31 6.91
C VAL A 104 11.94 -6.84 8.32
N ALA A 105 10.94 -6.75 9.20
CA ALA A 105 11.13 -6.32 10.57
C ALA A 105 12.08 -7.24 11.34
N LYS A 106 11.91 -8.57 11.20
CA LYS A 106 12.84 -9.55 11.78
C LYS A 106 14.26 -9.35 11.27
N LYS A 107 14.42 -9.21 9.95
CA LYS A 107 15.72 -9.02 9.29
C LYS A 107 16.44 -7.77 9.78
N LEU A 108 15.70 -6.68 9.96
CA LEU A 108 16.25 -5.37 10.32
C LEU A 108 16.21 -5.08 11.85
N GLY A 109 15.79 -6.04 12.67
CA GLY A 109 15.67 -5.86 14.13
C GLY A 109 14.61 -4.82 14.54
N ILE A 110 13.58 -4.59 13.72
CA ILE A 110 12.50 -3.65 14.02
C ILE A 110 11.44 -4.36 14.87
N LYS A 111 11.05 -3.76 15.99
CA LYS A 111 9.99 -4.27 16.85
C LYS A 111 8.62 -3.89 16.26
N LEU A 112 7.76 -4.88 16.10
CA LEU A 112 6.41 -4.70 15.56
C LEU A 112 5.35 -4.77 16.68
N PRO A 113 4.27 -3.98 16.57
CA PRO A 113 3.11 -4.15 17.43
C PRO A 113 2.36 -5.46 17.11
N ASN A 114 1.64 -5.97 18.11
CA ASN A 114 0.81 -7.18 17.99
C ASN A 114 -0.69 -6.91 18.15
N VAL A 115 -1.07 -5.67 18.41
CA VAL A 115 -2.45 -5.22 18.54
C VAL A 115 -2.65 -3.95 17.72
N PRO A 116 -3.85 -3.72 17.16
CA PRO A 116 -4.15 -2.46 16.49
C PRO A 116 -3.99 -1.28 17.46
N ASN A 117 -3.71 -0.09 16.93
CA ASN A 117 -3.69 1.12 17.74
C ASN A 117 -5.12 1.55 18.16
N ALA A 118 -5.22 2.58 19.01
CA ALA A 118 -6.51 3.01 19.55
C ALA A 118 -7.54 3.40 18.46
N ASP A 119 -7.13 4.14 17.44
CA ASP A 119 -8.02 4.54 16.33
C ASP A 119 -8.52 3.31 15.58
N GLN A 120 -7.63 2.38 15.25
CA GLN A 120 -7.96 1.13 14.54
C GLN A 120 -8.88 0.22 15.36
N GLN A 121 -8.68 0.14 16.68
CA GLN A 121 -9.62 -0.56 17.57
C GLN A 121 -11.00 0.09 17.56
N GLY A 122 -11.05 1.43 17.51
CA GLY A 122 -12.26 2.21 17.33
C GLY A 122 -12.98 1.87 16.02
N TRP A 123 -12.27 1.88 14.90
CA TRP A 123 -12.83 1.54 13.58
C TRP A 123 -13.40 0.11 13.54
N LEU A 124 -12.68 -0.86 14.12
CA LEU A 124 -13.20 -2.22 14.28
C LEU A 124 -14.44 -2.27 15.19
N GLY A 125 -14.49 -1.43 16.23
CA GLY A 125 -15.66 -1.27 17.08
C GLY A 125 -16.89 -0.75 16.32
N GLU A 126 -16.71 0.28 15.50
CA GLU A 126 -17.77 0.84 14.64
C GLU A 126 -18.32 -0.22 13.69
N MET A 127 -17.44 -0.95 13.00
CA MET A 127 -17.84 -2.02 12.08
C MET A 127 -18.56 -3.17 12.79
N ARG A 128 -18.11 -3.58 13.98
CA ARG A 128 -18.80 -4.61 14.78
C ARG A 128 -20.21 -4.19 15.16
N GLY A 129 -20.42 -2.92 15.48
CA GLY A 129 -21.72 -2.39 15.90
C GLY A 129 -22.68 -2.04 14.76
N ALA A 130 -22.20 -2.05 13.51
CA ALA A 130 -23.00 -1.74 12.33
C ALA A 130 -23.54 -2.99 11.65
N GLU A 131 -24.62 -2.86 10.87
CA GLU A 131 -25.24 -3.95 10.10
C GLU A 131 -25.71 -3.46 8.74
N GLY A 132 -25.85 -4.39 7.78
CA GLY A 132 -26.39 -4.09 6.45
C GLY A 132 -25.67 -2.95 5.74
N THR A 133 -26.42 -2.05 5.11
CA THR A 133 -25.86 -0.93 4.33
C THR A 133 -25.04 0.05 5.18
N ASP A 134 -25.33 0.16 6.48
CA ASP A 134 -24.54 1.03 7.37
C ASP A 134 -23.15 0.44 7.61
N PHE A 135 -23.06 -0.90 7.75
CA PHE A 135 -21.77 -1.60 7.79
C PHE A 135 -21.00 -1.40 6.49
N ASP A 136 -21.66 -1.59 5.34
CA ASP A 136 -21.05 -1.46 4.02
C ASP A 136 -20.43 -0.07 3.81
N GLN A 137 -21.16 0.99 4.15
CA GLN A 137 -20.65 2.35 4.03
C GLN A 137 -19.46 2.61 4.96
N ILE A 138 -19.55 2.20 6.23
CA ILE A 138 -18.46 2.36 7.21
C ILE A 138 -17.21 1.63 6.73
N TYR A 139 -17.36 0.39 6.24
CA TYR A 139 -16.25 -0.41 5.72
C TYR A 139 -15.56 0.31 4.55
N ILE A 140 -16.32 0.71 3.52
CA ILE A 140 -15.77 1.37 2.34
C ILE A 140 -15.10 2.71 2.70
N ASP A 141 -15.77 3.56 3.49
CA ASP A 141 -15.25 4.87 3.83
C ASP A 141 -13.97 4.78 4.67
N ARG A 142 -13.92 3.88 5.66
CA ARG A 142 -12.77 3.72 6.55
C ARG A 142 -11.54 3.23 5.79
N LEU A 143 -11.69 2.17 4.99
CA LEU A 143 -10.56 1.61 4.24
C LEU A 143 -10.08 2.60 3.18
N ARG A 144 -10.98 3.26 2.45
CA ARG A 144 -10.58 4.21 1.41
C ARG A 144 -9.87 5.43 1.99
N ALA A 145 -10.34 5.93 3.14
CA ALA A 145 -9.66 7.01 3.85
C ALA A 145 -8.27 6.59 4.37
N ALA A 146 -8.13 5.36 4.87
CA ALA A 146 -6.85 4.83 5.34
C ALA A 146 -5.84 4.69 4.18
N HIS A 147 -6.27 4.12 3.06
CA HIS A 147 -5.45 3.98 1.85
C HIS A 147 -5.04 5.33 1.24
N GLY A 148 -5.96 6.31 1.19
CA GLY A 148 -5.63 7.67 0.75
C GLY A 148 -4.57 8.35 1.63
N LYS A 149 -4.57 8.10 2.95
CA LYS A 149 -3.58 8.66 3.89
C LYS A 149 -2.20 8.02 3.77
N ILE A 150 -2.12 6.71 3.52
CA ILE A 150 -0.83 6.01 3.48
C ILE A 150 -0.13 6.13 2.13
N PHE A 151 -0.86 6.43 1.05
CA PHE A 151 -0.32 6.53 -0.30
C PHE A 151 0.92 7.45 -0.42
N PRO A 152 0.89 8.71 0.09
CA PRO A 152 2.04 9.60 0.00
C PRO A 152 3.22 9.13 0.85
N ALA A 153 2.96 8.46 1.98
CA ALA A 153 4.00 7.91 2.84
C ALA A 153 4.73 6.75 2.15
N ILE A 154 3.99 5.84 1.50
CA ILE A 154 4.59 4.74 0.71
C ILE A 154 5.48 5.33 -0.39
N ALA A 155 4.96 6.29 -1.16
CA ALA A 155 5.71 6.94 -2.23
C ALA A 155 7.01 7.60 -1.71
N THR A 156 6.92 8.30 -0.57
CA THR A 156 8.07 8.93 0.08
C THR A 156 9.15 7.90 0.43
N ILE A 157 8.78 6.80 1.08
CA ILE A 157 9.74 5.75 1.44
C ILE A 157 10.32 5.07 0.21
N ARG A 158 9.46 4.75 -0.77
CA ARG A 158 9.89 4.12 -2.02
C ARG A 158 10.93 4.94 -2.76
N ALA A 159 10.82 6.26 -2.72
CA ALA A 159 11.75 7.20 -3.36
C ALA A 159 13.01 7.49 -2.53
N SER A 160 12.92 7.45 -1.20
CA SER A 160 13.98 7.97 -0.32
C SER A 160 14.79 6.91 0.42
N THR A 161 14.26 5.71 0.64
CA THR A 161 14.94 4.71 1.46
C THR A 161 16.29 4.31 0.87
N ARG A 162 17.28 4.10 1.74
CA ARG A 162 18.57 3.51 1.36
C ARG A 162 18.58 2.00 1.55
N ASN A 163 17.63 1.44 2.30
CA ASN A 163 17.56 0.00 2.57
C ASN A 163 16.77 -0.77 1.49
N ASP A 164 17.32 -1.88 1.00
CA ASP A 164 16.73 -2.66 -0.10
C ASP A 164 15.47 -3.44 0.28
N SER A 165 15.45 -4.09 1.45
CA SER A 165 14.28 -4.77 1.99
C SER A 165 13.11 -3.80 2.20
N VAL A 166 13.38 -2.60 2.72
CA VAL A 166 12.36 -1.55 2.89
C VAL A 166 11.85 -1.06 1.54
N ARG A 167 12.73 -0.88 0.56
CA ARG A 167 12.35 -0.47 -0.81
C ARG A 167 11.41 -1.48 -1.46
N LYS A 168 11.71 -2.76 -1.32
CA LYS A 168 10.87 -3.85 -1.82
C LYS A 168 9.52 -3.89 -1.12
N LEU A 169 9.50 -3.72 0.20
CA LEU A 169 8.26 -3.64 0.97
C LEU A 169 7.40 -2.46 0.51
N ALA A 170 8.00 -1.27 0.33
CA ALA A 170 7.32 -0.08 -0.15
C ALA A 170 6.76 -0.26 -1.57
N GLN A 171 7.53 -0.88 -2.48
CA GLN A 171 7.04 -1.23 -3.83
C GLN A 171 5.79 -2.12 -3.75
N ARG A 172 5.83 -3.16 -2.92
CA ARG A 172 4.71 -4.10 -2.80
C ARG A 172 3.50 -3.46 -2.14
N ALA A 173 3.71 -2.68 -1.07
CA ALA A 173 2.65 -1.93 -0.41
C ALA A 173 1.95 -0.98 -1.39
N ASN A 174 2.71 -0.27 -2.24
CA ASN A 174 2.13 0.64 -3.23
C ASN A 174 1.21 -0.09 -4.21
N GLN A 175 1.63 -1.26 -4.69
CA GLN A 175 0.83 -2.06 -5.62
C GLN A 175 -0.48 -2.53 -4.97
N PHE A 176 -0.42 -3.02 -3.73
CA PHE A 176 -1.63 -3.43 -2.99
C PHE A 176 -2.57 -2.28 -2.72
N VAL A 177 -2.06 -1.13 -2.26
CA VAL A 177 -2.91 0.03 -2.00
C VAL A 177 -3.57 0.54 -3.28
N MET A 178 -2.88 0.54 -4.43
CA MET A 178 -3.50 0.83 -5.72
C MET A 178 -4.64 -0.14 -6.05
N THR A 179 -4.40 -1.45 -5.90
CA THR A 179 -5.44 -2.46 -6.10
C THR A 179 -6.62 -2.26 -5.16
N HIS A 180 -6.37 -2.00 -3.87
CA HIS A 180 -7.42 -1.83 -2.88
C HIS A 180 -8.27 -0.58 -3.15
N MET A 181 -7.66 0.54 -3.55
CA MET A 181 -8.42 1.74 -3.95
C MET A 181 -9.41 1.41 -5.08
N THR A 182 -8.97 0.73 -6.14
CA THR A 182 -9.84 0.32 -7.24
C THR A 182 -10.91 -0.68 -6.81
N LEU A 183 -10.57 -1.65 -5.93
CA LEU A 183 -11.55 -2.57 -5.36
C LEU A 183 -12.63 -1.82 -4.57
N LEU A 184 -12.24 -0.90 -3.70
CA LEU A 184 -13.18 -0.10 -2.90
C LEU A 184 -14.05 0.80 -3.77
N GLU A 185 -13.50 1.43 -4.80
CA GLU A 185 -14.24 2.28 -5.75
C GLU A 185 -15.27 1.49 -6.57
N SER A 186 -14.93 0.24 -6.93
CA SER A 186 -15.87 -0.64 -7.61
C SER A 186 -17.03 -1.15 -6.74
N SER A 187 -17.09 -0.77 -5.46
CA SER A 187 -18.31 -0.94 -4.64
C SER A 187 -19.46 -0.05 -5.09
N THR A 188 -19.18 1.00 -5.88
CA THR A 188 -20.14 2.02 -6.34
C THR A 188 -20.76 2.90 -5.25
N ILE A 189 -20.41 2.69 -3.98
CA ILE A 189 -20.93 3.47 -2.82
C ILE A 189 -19.90 4.47 -2.26
N VAL A 190 -18.79 4.69 -2.97
CA VAL A 190 -17.83 5.76 -2.64
C VAL A 190 -18.42 7.12 -3.00
N ASP A 191 -18.55 8.00 -2.02
CA ASP A 191 -18.89 9.41 -2.26
C ASP A 191 -17.63 10.20 -2.65
N PHE A 192 -17.37 10.28 -3.95
CA PHE A 192 -16.23 11.04 -4.49
C PHE A 192 -16.31 12.54 -4.18
N ALA A 193 -17.50 13.10 -3.99
CA ALA A 193 -17.67 14.52 -3.70
C ALA A 193 -17.33 14.86 -2.24
N ALA A 194 -17.41 13.88 -1.33
CA ALA A 194 -17.05 14.03 0.07
C ALA A 194 -15.55 13.80 0.35
N LEU A 195 -14.75 13.46 -0.66
CA LEU A 195 -13.33 13.20 -0.48
C LEU A 195 -12.54 14.47 -0.10
N PRO A 196 -11.50 14.35 0.73
CA PRO A 196 -10.63 15.49 1.04
C PRO A 196 -10.00 16.08 -0.22
N THR A 197 -10.02 17.40 -0.34
CA THR A 197 -9.28 18.09 -1.39
C THR A 197 -7.79 18.08 -1.08
N ALA A 198 -6.97 17.86 -2.11
CA ALA A 198 -5.53 18.02 -1.97
C ALA A 198 -5.21 19.49 -1.66
N PRO A 199 -4.24 19.76 -0.77
CA PRO A 199 -3.78 21.13 -0.56
C PRO A 199 -3.24 21.70 -1.88
N PRO A 200 -3.47 23.00 -2.17
CA PRO A 200 -2.90 23.61 -3.37
C PRO A 200 -1.37 23.51 -3.33
N PRO A 201 -0.70 23.41 -4.49
CA PRO A 201 0.75 23.50 -4.55
C PRO A 201 1.19 24.76 -3.80
N ALA A 202 2.23 24.65 -2.97
CA ALA A 202 2.81 25.84 -2.34
C ALA A 202 3.18 26.82 -3.47
N ALA A 203 2.65 28.04 -3.42
CA ALA A 203 2.99 29.06 -4.39
C ALA A 203 4.52 29.20 -4.37
N ALA A 204 5.16 29.03 -5.53
CA ALA A 204 6.57 29.27 -5.67
C ALA A 204 6.83 30.71 -5.22
N THR A 205 7.43 30.88 -4.05
CA THR A 205 7.95 32.20 -3.66
C THR A 205 9.02 32.53 -4.68
N THR A 206 8.70 33.45 -5.60
CA THR A 206 9.69 34.07 -6.50
C THR A 206 10.65 34.89 -5.65
N ALA A 207 11.67 34.23 -5.12
CA ALA A 207 12.83 34.88 -4.53
C ALA A 207 14.08 34.08 -4.93
N ALA A 208 14.69 34.53 -6.03
CA ALA A 208 16.11 34.47 -6.44
C ALA A 208 16.92 33.16 -6.17
N ALA A 209 17.69 32.59 -7.10
CA ALA A 209 18.27 33.08 -8.34
C ALA A 209 18.58 31.88 -9.25
N ALA A 210 18.39 32.05 -10.56
CA ALA A 210 18.99 31.19 -11.56
C ALA A 210 20.50 31.46 -11.65
N PRO A 211 21.35 30.47 -11.91
CA PRO A 211 22.52 30.67 -12.74
C PRO A 211 22.15 30.30 -14.18
N ALA A 212 22.32 31.27 -15.07
CA ALA A 212 22.15 31.12 -16.50
C ALA A 212 23.03 30.00 -17.06
N LEU A 213 22.43 29.11 -17.87
CA LEU A 213 23.17 28.28 -18.80
C LEU A 213 23.61 29.18 -19.96
N ALA A 214 24.84 29.70 -19.91
CA ALA A 214 25.50 30.31 -21.06
C ALA A 214 26.57 29.33 -21.57
N ALA A 215 26.34 28.79 -22.77
CA ALA A 215 27.34 28.07 -23.52
C ALA A 215 28.27 29.07 -24.23
N ALA A 216 29.58 28.90 -24.10
CA ALA A 216 30.56 29.38 -25.07
C ALA A 216 31.80 28.47 -25.04
N ASP A 217 32.02 27.81 -26.17
CA ASP A 217 33.24 27.13 -26.58
C ASP A 217 34.44 28.09 -26.59
N THR A 218 35.61 27.64 -26.10
CA THR A 218 36.89 27.63 -26.86
C THR A 218 38.07 27.14 -26.00
N ASN A 219 38.70 26.08 -26.50
CA ASN A 219 40.08 25.60 -26.29
C ASN A 219 41.06 26.55 -25.56
N ARG A 220 41.76 26.05 -24.52
CA ARG A 220 43.20 25.67 -24.57
C ARG A 220 43.79 25.35 -23.17
N ALA A 221 44.32 24.11 -23.09
CA ALA A 221 45.54 23.66 -22.40
C ALA A 221 45.62 23.32 -20.87
N ILE A 222 45.81 22.01 -20.64
CA ILE A 222 46.80 21.31 -19.78
C ILE A 222 46.49 21.10 -18.27
N SER A 223 45.89 19.92 -17.98
CA SER A 223 46.23 18.82 -17.03
C SER A 223 46.67 19.06 -15.55
N PRO A 224 46.61 18.04 -14.64
CA PRO A 224 45.43 17.44 -14.01
C PRO A 224 45.51 17.39 -12.44
N ALA A 225 44.36 17.12 -11.79
CA ALA A 225 44.21 16.82 -10.36
C ALA A 225 44.69 15.38 -9.98
N PRO A 226 44.64 14.94 -8.69
CA PRO A 226 43.39 14.56 -8.00
C PRO A 226 43.29 15.11 -6.56
N SER A 227 42.23 15.84 -6.20
CA SER A 227 40.90 15.39 -5.73
C SER A 227 40.85 14.88 -4.27
N SER A 228 40.68 15.82 -3.34
CA SER A 228 40.11 15.61 -2.01
C SER A 228 38.73 16.29 -1.95
N GLY A 229 37.72 15.56 -1.48
CA GLY A 229 36.48 16.16 -0.96
C GLY A 229 35.22 15.89 -1.77
N GLY A 230 34.46 14.87 -1.38
CA GLY A 230 33.05 14.73 -1.74
C GLY A 230 32.17 15.12 -0.54
N LEU A 231 31.76 16.39 -0.48
CA LEU A 231 30.81 16.89 0.52
C LEU A 231 29.37 16.68 0.05
N SER A 232 28.60 16.10 0.94
CA SER A 232 27.14 15.94 0.94
C SER A 232 26.40 17.27 0.72
N SER A 233 25.43 17.27 -0.19
CA SER A 233 24.50 18.39 -0.39
C SER A 233 23.25 18.22 0.49
N PRO A 234 22.94 19.12 1.44
CA PRO A 234 21.88 18.92 2.44
C PRO A 234 20.48 19.44 2.05
N VAL A 235 20.25 19.87 0.80
CA VAL A 235 19.05 20.67 0.45
C VAL A 235 17.74 19.86 0.38
N VAL A 236 17.76 18.52 0.40
CA VAL A 236 16.54 17.71 0.28
C VAL A 236 15.86 17.37 1.63
N ILE A 237 16.51 17.62 2.78
CA ILE A 237 16.00 17.12 4.07
C ILE A 237 14.91 18.01 4.70
N VAL A 238 14.84 19.30 4.36
CA VAL A 238 14.02 20.25 5.15
C VAL A 238 12.53 20.23 4.80
N VAL A 239 12.13 19.78 3.60
CA VAL A 239 10.70 19.82 3.19
C VAL A 239 9.88 18.61 3.67
N VAL A 240 10.51 17.50 4.07
CA VAL A 240 9.79 16.23 4.35
C VAL A 240 9.49 16.01 5.85
N LEU A 241 10.17 16.70 6.76
CA LEU A 241 9.99 16.50 8.21
C LEU A 241 8.73 17.17 8.78
N ALA A 242 8.19 18.21 8.14
CA ALA A 242 6.99 18.91 8.60
C ALA A 242 5.67 18.14 8.34
N SER A 243 5.69 17.14 7.45
CA SER A 243 4.50 16.39 7.04
C SER A 243 4.00 15.36 8.05
N PHE A 244 4.85 14.96 9.02
CA PHE A 244 4.49 13.92 9.98
C PHE A 244 3.88 14.46 11.28
N GLY A 245 4.10 15.74 11.63
CA GLY A 245 3.58 16.34 12.87
C GLY A 245 2.15 16.90 12.78
N ALA A 246 1.72 17.35 11.60
CA ALA A 246 0.42 18.02 11.45
C ALA A 246 -0.80 17.06 11.37
N ALA A 247 -0.57 15.77 11.14
CA ALA A 247 -1.65 14.80 10.92
C ALA A 247 -2.39 14.35 12.20
N VAL A 248 -1.81 14.58 13.39
CA VAL A 248 -2.39 14.11 14.68
C VAL A 248 -3.46 15.08 15.22
N LEU A 249 -3.49 16.34 14.80
CA LEU A 249 -4.44 17.34 15.33
C LEU A 249 -5.76 17.44 14.55
N ILE A 250 -5.86 16.86 13.35
CA ILE A 250 -7.04 17.00 12.49
C ILE A 250 -8.12 15.93 12.77
N THR A 251 -7.74 14.79 13.34
CA THR A 251 -8.63 13.63 13.55
C THR A 251 -9.80 13.90 14.50
N ARG A 252 -9.72 14.89 15.39
CA ARG A 252 -10.79 15.18 16.36
C ARG A 252 -11.86 16.15 15.85
N LYS A 253 -11.62 16.83 14.71
CA LYS A 253 -12.51 17.89 14.20
C LYS A 253 -13.36 17.48 12.98
N MET A 254 -13.06 16.34 12.36
CA MET A 254 -13.71 15.89 11.12
C MET A 254 -14.82 14.85 11.30
N TRP A 255 -15.11 14.42 12.54
CA TRP A 255 -16.22 13.50 12.81
C TRP A 255 -17.03 13.96 14.04
N PRO A 256 -17.89 14.99 13.88
CA PRO A 256 -18.99 15.17 14.82
C PRO A 256 -19.93 13.97 14.65
N GLY A 257 -20.27 13.33 15.78
CA GLY A 257 -21.13 12.16 15.83
C GLY A 257 -22.43 12.33 15.04
N GLY A 258 -22.92 11.18 14.56
CA GLY A 258 -23.94 11.04 13.53
C GLY A 258 -25.19 11.89 13.73
N GLN A 259 -25.59 12.56 12.65
CA GLN A 259 -26.98 12.76 12.24
C GLN A 259 -26.98 13.51 10.90
N ARG A 260 -27.09 12.83 9.75
CA ARG A 260 -27.65 13.45 8.54
C ARG A 260 -28.49 12.48 7.69
N ARG A 261 -29.80 12.69 7.86
CA ARG A 261 -30.91 12.75 6.87
C ARG A 261 -31.03 11.62 5.84
N ARG A 262 -31.90 10.66 6.17
CA ARG A 262 -32.65 9.83 5.20
C ARG A 262 -33.40 10.74 4.22
N ARG A 263 -33.04 10.74 2.94
CA ARG A 263 -33.93 11.19 1.86
C ARG A 263 -34.87 10.04 1.51
N ARG A 264 -36.16 10.17 1.88
CA ARG A 264 -37.24 9.38 1.30
C ARG A 264 -37.48 9.92 -0.11
N TYR A 265 -37.33 9.06 -1.11
CA TYR A 265 -37.94 9.30 -2.41
C TYR A 265 -39.40 8.84 -2.31
N TYR A 266 -40.31 9.76 -2.65
CA TYR A 266 -41.70 9.44 -3.03
C TYR A 266 -41.72 9.10 -4.52
#